data_AF-A0A942QDI8-F1
#
_entry.id   AF-A0A942QDI8-F1
#
_cell.length_a   1.000
_cell.length_b   1.000
_cell.length_c   1.000
_cell.angle_alpha   90.00
_cell.angle_beta   90.00
_cell.angle_gamma   90.00
#
_symmetry.space_group_name_H-M   'P 1'
#
loop_
_entity.id
_entity.type
_entity.pdbx_description
1 polymer ?
#
loop_
_entity_poly.entity_id
_entity_poly.type
_entity_poly.pdbx_seq_one_letter_code
_entity_poly.pdbx_strand_id
1 'polypeptide(L)' 'MQQSVKINGMTCAACAQKIEKATSKLNGVEVSSVNFATEKLNITFDESMVSLQDIHS' A
#
# COMPACT_ATOMS: atom_id res chain seq x y z
N MET A 1 -2.75 -9.57 8.28
CA MET A 1 -4.02 -8.85 8.05
C MET A 1 -4.00 -8.19 6.69
N GLN A 2 -5.10 -8.14 5.94
CA GLN A 2 -5.16 -7.52 4.60
C GLN A 2 -6.06 -6.30 4.61
N GLN A 3 -5.59 -5.21 4.00
CA GLN A 3 -6.37 -4.01 3.76
C GLN A 3 -6.30 -3.54 2.32
N SER A 4 -7.42 -2.98 1.86
CA SER A 4 -7.56 -2.35 0.55
C SER A 4 -7.83 -0.86 0.71
N VAL A 5 -6.88 -0.02 0.34
CA VAL A 5 -6.98 1.44 0.41
C VAL A 5 -7.20 1.98 -0.99
N LYS A 6 -8.19 2.86 -1.15
CA LYS A 6 -8.42 3.56 -2.41
C LYS A 6 -7.54 4.79 -2.46
N ILE A 7 -6.68 4.90 -3.47
CA ILE A 7 -5.74 6.02 -3.60
C ILE A 7 -6.28 6.96 -4.67
N ASN A 8 -6.79 8.10 -4.24
CA ASN A 8 -7.27 9.13 -5.16
C ASN A 8 -6.08 9.82 -5.84
N GLY A 9 -6.15 10.01 -7.15
CA GLY A 9 -5.14 10.76 -7.91
C GLY A 9 -3.96 9.91 -8.38
N MET A 10 -4.10 8.59 -8.43
CA MET A 10 -3.09 7.71 -9.01
C MET A 10 -3.16 7.80 -10.54
N THR A 11 -2.60 8.86 -11.12
CA THR A 11 -2.65 9.15 -12.57
C THR A 11 -1.46 8.62 -13.35
N CYS A 12 -0.43 8.11 -12.66
CA CYS A 12 0.77 7.59 -13.30
C CYS A 12 1.13 6.20 -12.78
N ALA A 13 1.31 5.24 -13.69
CA ALA A 13 1.80 3.90 -13.37
C ALA A 13 3.15 3.93 -12.64
N ALA A 14 4.00 4.93 -12.92
CA ALA A 14 5.25 5.12 -12.20
C ALA A 14 5.04 5.56 -10.74
N CYS A 15 4.01 6.35 -10.45
CA CYS A 15 3.64 6.71 -9.07
C CYS A 15 3.09 5.49 -8.32
N ALA A 16 2.28 4.67 -8.98
CA ALA A 16 1.77 3.41 -8.42
C ALA A 16 2.91 2.47 -7.99
N GLN A 17 3.89 2.24 -8.88
CA GLN A 17 5.04 1.40 -8.57
C GLN A 17 5.91 1.98 -7.44
N LYS A 18 6.06 3.30 -7.36
CA LYS A 18 6.79 3.94 -6.25
C LYS A 18 6.10 3.69 -4.92
N ILE A 19 4.78 3.83 -4.86
CA ILE A 19 3.99 3.58 -3.65
C ILE A 19 4.12 2.10 -3.26
N GLU A 20 3.90 1.18 -4.20
CA GLU A 20 4.02 -0.26 -3.96
C GLU A 20 5.38 -0.65 -3.39
N LYS A 21 6.48 -0.11 -3.96
CA LYS A 21 7.83 -0.34 -3.45
C LYS A 21 8.07 0.29 -2.08
N ALA A 22 7.48 1.44 -1.80
CA ALA A 22 7.62 2.11 -0.51
C ALA A 22 6.89 1.32 0.58
N THR A 23 5.65 0.91 0.33
CA THR A 23 4.84 0.13 1.27
C THR A 23 5.40 -1.28 1.45
N SER A 24 5.90 -1.93 0.40
CA SER A 24 6.53 -3.25 0.50
C SER A 24 7.83 -3.26 1.31
N LYS A 25 8.44 -2.10 1.58
CA LYS A 25 9.65 -1.97 2.41
C LYS A 25 9.35 -1.71 3.88
N LEU A 26 8.08 -1.47 4.23
CA LEU A 26 7.71 -1.25 5.63
C LEU A 26 7.88 -2.57 6.40
N ASN A 27 8.51 -2.50 7.56
CA ASN A 27 8.74 -3.66 8.41
C ASN A 27 7.40 -4.24 8.88
N GLY A 28 7.11 -5.48 8.53
CA GLY A 28 5.84 -6.14 8.84
C GLY A 28 4.84 -6.15 7.68
N VAL A 29 5.18 -5.58 6.52
CA VAL A 29 4.40 -5.78 5.29
C VAL A 29 4.85 -7.08 4.62
N GLU A 30 3.92 -8.01 4.46
CA GLU A 30 4.16 -9.29 3.78
C GLU A 30 3.89 -9.18 2.27
N VAL A 31 2.81 -8.47 1.91
CA VAL A 31 2.41 -8.29 0.52
C VAL A 31 1.98 -6.85 0.32
N SER A 32 2.44 -6.22 -0.75
CA SER A 32 1.95 -4.93 -1.18
C SER A 32 1.75 -4.98 -2.68
N SER A 33 0.54 -4.68 -3.14
CA SER A 33 0.19 -4.69 -4.55
C SER A 33 -0.72 -3.52 -4.88
N VAL A 34 -0.37 -2.78 -5.92
CA VAL A 34 -1.17 -1.64 -6.39
C VAL A 34 -1.87 -2.00 -7.70
N ASN A 35 -3.19 -1.92 -7.68
CA ASN A 35 -4.01 -2.03 -8.88
C ASN A 35 -4.34 -0.62 -9.39
N PHE A 36 -3.51 -0.12 -10.30
CA PHE A 36 -3.67 1.17 -10.97
C PHE A 36 -5.01 1.28 -11.74
N ALA A 37 -5.47 0.19 -12.37
CA ALA A 37 -6.71 0.20 -13.15
C ALA A 37 -7.96 0.45 -12.28
N THR A 38 -7.88 0.12 -10.98
CA THR A 38 -8.97 0.33 -10.01
C THR A 38 -8.63 1.36 -8.94
N GLU A 39 -7.46 1.99 -9.04
CA GLU A 39 -6.90 2.92 -8.05
C GLU A 39 -6.92 2.37 -6.61
N LYS A 40 -6.63 1.07 -6.46
CA LYS A 40 -6.63 0.37 -5.17
C LYS A 40 -5.25 -0.15 -4.82
N LEU A 41 -4.77 0.21 -3.64
CA LEU A 41 -3.63 -0.42 -2.98
C LEU A 41 -4.15 -1.56 -2.10
N ASN A 42 -3.70 -2.78 -2.36
CA ASN A 42 -3.88 -3.91 -1.47
C ASN A 42 -2.59 -4.16 -0.72
N ILE A 43 -2.67 -4.13 0.61
CA ILE A 43 -1.52 -4.35 1.48
C ILE A 43 -1.89 -5.40 2.52
N THR A 44 -1.03 -6.41 2.65
CA THR A 44 -1.06 -7.41 3.70
C THR A 44 0.10 -7.13 4.64
N PHE A 45 -0.21 -6.91 5.90
CA PHE A 45 0.76 -6.60 6.93
C PHE A 45 0.39 -7.26 8.25
N ASP A 46 1.38 -7.37 9.13
CA ASP A 46 1.21 -7.80 10.50
C ASP A 46 0.80 -6.61 11.36
N GLU A 47 -0.44 -6.62 11.89
CA GLU A 47 -0.96 -5.58 12.79
C GLU A 47 -0.16 -5.47 14.10
N SER A 48 0.62 -6.49 14.43
CA SER A 48 1.52 -6.49 15.59
C SER A 48 2.77 -5.65 15.36
N MET A 49 3.14 -5.41 14.10
CA MET A 49 4.36 -4.69 13.68
C MET A 49 4.09 -3.37 12.95
N VAL A 50 2.95 -3.25 12.26
CA VAL A 50 2.54 -2.06 11.50
C VAL A 50 1.16 -1.65 11.95
N SER A 51 1.04 -0.41 12.43
CA SER A 51 -0.27 0.17 12.73
C SER A 51 -0.73 1.04 11.57
N LEU A 52 -2.04 1.10 11.33
CA LEU A 52 -2.61 1.89 10.23
C LEU A 52 -2.32 3.38 10.31
N GLN A 53 -1.97 3.87 11.49
CA GLN A 53 -1.53 5.25 11.68
C GLN A 53 -0.23 5.55 10.93
N ASP A 54 0.66 4.56 10.74
CA ASP A 54 1.92 4.74 10.00
C ASP A 54 1.70 4.90 8.49
N ILE A 55 0.54 4.48 7.98
CA ILE A 55 0.20 4.51 6.55
C ILE A 55 -0.55 5.80 6.17
N HIS A 56 -0.99 6.61 7.14
CA HIS A 56 -1.93 7.72 6.92
C HIS A 56 -1.41 9.13 7.26
N SER A 57 -0.12 9.32 7.58
CA SER A 57 0.44 10.66 7.89
C SER A 57 1.11 11.36 6.72
#